data_AF-A0A1A5D365-F1
#
_entry.id   AF-A0A1A5D365-F1
#
_cell.length_a   1.000
_cell.length_b   1.000
_cell.length_c   1.000
_cell.angle_alpha   90.00
_cell.angle_beta   90.00
_cell.angle_gamma   90.00
#
_symmetry.space_group_name_H-M   'P 1'
#
loop_
_entity.id
_entity.type
_entity.pdbx_description
1 polymer ?
#
loop_
_entity_poly.entity_id
_entity_poly.type
_entity_poly.pdbx_seq_one_letter_code
_entity_poly.pdbx_strand_id
1 'polypeptide(L)'
;MKVDIDSPATLGLLVRASRKAMNLRQDDAAGSIGVSENFLGKVERGAERVQWGKLFQVLQELGLQVCVEVPEEYADSTRAQLQRLIHKAESGKED
;
A
#
# COMPACT_ATOMS: atom_id res chain seq x y z
N MET A 1 -14.76 4.40 -4.31
CA MET A 1 -14.90 4.72 -2.87
C MET A 1 -13.56 5.21 -2.36
N LYS A 2 -13.53 6.20 -1.44
CA LYS A 2 -12.32 6.59 -0.70
C LYS A 2 -12.55 6.32 0.79
N VAL A 3 -11.51 5.92 1.50
CA VAL A 3 -11.54 5.63 2.94
C VAL A 3 -10.29 6.24 3.56
N ASP A 4 -10.48 7.05 4.61
CA ASP A 4 -9.36 7.61 5.35
C ASP A 4 -8.71 6.51 6.19
N ILE A 5 -7.39 6.39 6.05
CA ILE A 5 -6.59 5.37 6.75
C ILE A 5 -5.78 6.06 7.83
N ASP A 6 -6.23 5.93 9.08
CA ASP A 6 -5.59 6.46 10.27
C ASP A 6 -4.77 5.41 11.05
N SER A 7 -4.94 4.13 10.73
CA SER A 7 -4.30 3.03 11.44
C SER A 7 -4.08 1.79 10.55
N PRO A 8 -3.13 0.91 10.93
CA PRO A 8 -2.96 -0.39 10.27
C PRO A 8 -4.22 -1.26 10.32
N ALA A 9 -5.03 -1.14 11.38
CA ALA A 9 -6.29 -1.88 11.53
C ALA A 9 -7.30 -1.50 10.44
N THR A 10 -7.50 -0.20 10.21
CA THR A 10 -8.39 0.31 9.16
C THR A 10 -7.96 -0.17 7.79
N LEU A 11 -6.65 -0.09 7.49
CA LEU A 11 -6.10 -0.61 6.23
C LEU A 11 -6.29 -2.12 6.07
N GLY A 12 -6.01 -2.90 7.12
CA GLY A 12 -6.15 -4.35 7.11
C GLY A 12 -7.58 -4.80 6.85
N LEU A 13 -8.56 -4.13 7.48
CA LEU A 13 -9.98 -4.38 7.23
C LEU A 13 -10.38 -4.04 5.79
N LEU A 14 -9.86 -2.95 5.21
CA LEU A 14 -10.10 -2.59 3.81
C LEU A 14 -9.54 -3.66 2.85
N VAL A 15 -8.33 -4.16 3.10
CA VAL A 15 -7.71 -5.26 2.33
C VAL A 15 -8.59 -6.51 2.39
N ARG A 16 -9.02 -6.89 3.60
CA ARG A 16 -9.87 -8.06 3.81
C ARG A 16 -11.23 -7.93 3.12
N ALA A 17 -11.87 -6.76 3.22
CA ALA A 17 -13.14 -6.48 2.58
C ALA A 17 -13.01 -6.56 1.05
N SER A 18 -11.95 -5.98 0.49
CA SER A 18 -11.68 -5.98 -0.95
C SER A 18 -11.46 -7.40 -1.48
N ARG A 19 -10.63 -8.21 -0.81
CA ARG A 19 -10.44 -9.62 -1.16
C ARG A 19 -11.76 -10.40 -1.13
N LYS A 20 -12.58 -10.20 -0.08
CA LYS A 20 -13.88 -10.87 0.03
C LYS A 20 -14.87 -10.43 -1.04
N ALA A 21 -14.86 -9.16 -1.43
CA ALA A 21 -15.69 -8.65 -2.53
C ALA A 21 -15.33 -9.30 -3.87
N MET A 22 -14.07 -9.73 -4.04
CA MET A 22 -13.60 -10.50 -5.18
C MET A 22 -13.87 -12.02 -5.06
N ASN A 23 -14.53 -12.48 -3.99
CA ASN A 23 -14.77 -13.90 -3.67
C ASN A 23 -13.50 -14.76 -3.57
N LEU A 24 -12.36 -14.16 -3.23
CA LEU A 24 -11.10 -14.89 -3.07
C LEU A 24 -10.94 -15.40 -1.64
N ARG A 25 -10.50 -16.66 -1.47
CA ARG A 25 -10.01 -17.17 -0.18
C ARG A 25 -8.63 -16.57 0.12
N GLN A 26 -8.21 -16.65 1.38
CA GLN A 26 -6.98 -15.99 1.82
C GLN A 26 -5.73 -16.66 1.25
N ASP A 27 -5.68 -17.98 1.29
CA ASP A 27 -4.64 -18.81 0.67
C ASP A 27 -4.57 -18.60 -0.85
N ASP A 28 -5.72 -18.61 -1.53
CA ASP A 28 -5.80 -18.38 -2.98
C ASP A 28 -5.24 -17.01 -3.37
N ALA A 29 -5.65 -15.95 -2.66
CA ALA A 29 -5.14 -14.59 -2.87
C ALA A 29 -3.64 -14.50 -2.56
N ALA A 30 -3.19 -15.05 -1.44
CA ALA A 30 -1.78 -15.02 -1.07
C ALA A 30 -0.90 -15.70 -2.13
N GLY A 31 -1.32 -16.88 -2.61
CA GLY A 31 -0.66 -17.62 -3.67
C GLY A 31 -0.58 -16.83 -4.99
N SER A 32 -1.70 -16.24 -5.44
CA SER A 32 -1.73 -15.45 -6.67
C SER A 32 -0.85 -14.19 -6.60
N ILE A 33 -0.80 -13.54 -5.44
CA ILE A 33 -0.02 -12.31 -5.23
C ILE A 33 1.48 -12.63 -5.11
N GLY A 34 1.83 -13.84 -4.66
CA GLY A 34 3.22 -14.22 -4.37
C GLY A 34 3.67 -13.85 -2.95
N VAL A 35 2.75 -13.87 -1.98
CA VAL A 35 3.04 -13.70 -0.55
C VAL A 35 2.62 -14.93 0.24
N SER A 36 3.11 -15.09 1.49
CA SER A 36 2.64 -16.19 2.33
C SER A 36 1.24 -15.90 2.90
N GLU A 37 0.44 -16.94 3.11
CA GLU A 37 -0.89 -16.81 3.73
C GLU A 37 -0.81 -16.13 5.11
N ASN A 38 0.19 -16.49 5.92
CA ASN A 38 0.45 -15.84 7.21
C ASN A 38 0.77 -14.34 7.06
N PHE A 39 1.49 -13.95 6.01
CA PHE A 39 1.74 -12.53 5.74
C PHE A 39 0.44 -11.80 5.42
N LEU A 40 -0.37 -12.32 4.48
CA LEU A 40 -1.65 -11.72 4.13
C LEU A 40 -2.60 -11.68 5.36
N GLY A 41 -2.61 -12.72 6.18
CA GLY A 41 -3.35 -12.76 7.44
C GLY A 41 -2.88 -11.77 8.49
N LYS A 42 -1.60 -11.38 8.51
CA LYS A 42 -1.11 -10.28 9.36
C LYS A 42 -1.56 -8.92 8.84
N VAL A 43 -1.49 -8.71 7.53
CA VAL A 43 -1.97 -7.48 6.87
C VAL A 43 -3.47 -7.30 7.15
N GLU A 44 -4.30 -8.31 6.90
CA GLU A 44 -5.76 -8.23 7.06
C GLU A 44 -6.24 -8.00 8.50
N ARG A 45 -5.41 -8.33 9.49
CA ARG A 45 -5.67 -8.04 10.90
C ARG A 45 -5.10 -6.71 11.37
N GLY A 46 -4.40 -5.99 10.49
CA GLY A 46 -3.76 -4.71 10.82
C GLY A 46 -2.59 -4.85 11.78
N ALA A 47 -1.72 -5.84 11.58
CA ALA A 47 -0.52 -5.98 12.39
C ALA A 47 0.32 -4.68 12.36
N GLU A 48 0.84 -4.27 13.52
CA GLU A 48 1.65 -3.04 13.67
C GLU A 48 2.90 -3.01 12.77
N ARG A 49 3.42 -4.19 12.42
CA ARG A 49 4.65 -4.35 11.64
C ARG A 49 4.43 -5.32 10.49
N VAL A 50 4.57 -4.79 9.27
CA VAL A 50 4.60 -5.56 8.01
C VAL A 50 5.67 -5.00 7.08
N GLN A 51 6.15 -5.80 6.14
CA GLN A 51 7.11 -5.36 5.14
C GLN A 51 6.39 -4.52 4.07
N TRP A 52 6.76 -3.25 3.95
CA TRP A 52 6.16 -2.29 3.00
C TRP A 52 6.10 -2.81 1.56
N GLY A 53 7.20 -3.35 1.04
CA GLY A 53 7.23 -3.86 -0.34
C GLY A 53 6.13 -4.90 -0.61
N LYS A 54 5.96 -5.86 0.30
CA LYS A 54 4.91 -6.89 0.18
C LYS A 54 3.51 -6.33 0.44
N LEU A 55 3.38 -5.33 1.32
CA LEU A 55 2.11 -4.66 1.54
C LEU A 55 1.65 -3.94 0.26
N PHE A 56 2.52 -3.13 -0.36
CA PHE A 56 2.20 -2.44 -1.61
C PHE A 56 1.90 -3.42 -2.74
N GLN A 57 2.63 -4.54 -2.82
CA GLN A 57 2.31 -5.63 -3.75
C GLN A 57 0.88 -6.16 -3.53
N VAL A 58 0.50 -6.47 -2.29
CA VAL A 58 -0.88 -6.92 -1.96
C VAL A 58 -1.91 -5.87 -2.37
N LEU A 59 -1.68 -4.59 -2.06
CA LEU A 59 -2.61 -3.52 -2.40
C LEU A 59 -2.78 -3.40 -3.92
N GLN A 60 -1.67 -3.39 -4.67
CA GLN A 60 -1.68 -3.28 -6.13
C GLN A 60 -2.41 -4.46 -6.79
N GLU A 61 -2.13 -5.69 -6.38
CA GLU A 61 -2.76 -6.88 -6.95
C GLU A 61 -4.26 -6.99 -6.61
N LEU A 62 -4.69 -6.41 -5.49
CA LEU A 62 -6.11 -6.26 -5.15
C LEU A 62 -6.75 -5.01 -5.81
N GLY A 63 -6.04 -4.31 -6.69
CA GLY A 63 -6.54 -3.12 -7.38
C GLY A 63 -6.75 -1.91 -6.46
N LEU A 64 -6.12 -1.90 -5.28
CA LEU A 64 -6.19 -0.82 -4.31
C LEU A 64 -5.11 0.22 -4.59
N GLN A 65 -5.53 1.48 -4.65
CA GLN A 65 -4.63 2.63 -4.83
C GLN A 65 -4.46 3.36 -3.50
N VAL A 66 -3.21 3.68 -3.17
CA VAL A 66 -2.85 4.51 -2.01
C VAL A 66 -2.56 5.92 -2.50
N CYS A 67 -3.27 6.89 -1.96
CA CYS A 67 -3.02 8.31 -2.20
C CYS A 67 -2.73 8.99 -0.87
N VAL A 68 -1.82 9.96 -0.91
CA VAL A 68 -1.50 10.82 0.24
C VAL A 68 -1.87 12.25 -0.15
N GLU A 69 -2.73 12.87 0.64
CA GLU A 69 -3.12 14.26 0.45
C GLU A 69 -2.11 15.16 1.16
N VAL A 70 -1.60 16.15 0.42
CA VAL A 70 -0.69 17.17 0.96
C VAL A 70 -1.52 18.41 1.26
N PRO A 71 -1.40 19.03 2.45
CA PRO A 71 -2.10 20.27 2.76
C PRO A 71 -1.81 21.36 1.71
N GLU A 72 -2.84 22.09 1.31
CA GLU A 72 -2.76 23.09 0.22
C GLU A 72 -1.66 24.13 0.49
N GLU A 73 -1.51 24.57 1.75
CA GLU A 73 -0.46 25.52 2.18
C GLU A 73 0.97 25.06 1.79
N TYR A 74 1.18 23.76 1.68
CA TYR A 74 2.48 23.17 1.38
C TYR A 74 2.54 22.46 0.01
N ALA A 75 1.47 22.48 -0.78
CA ALA A 75 1.36 21.69 -2.00
C ALA A 75 2.46 22.03 -3.04
N ASP A 76 2.63 23.31 -3.35
CA ASP A 76 3.61 23.77 -4.35
C ASP A 76 5.05 23.50 -3.92
N SER A 77 5.36 23.79 -2.65
CA SER A 77 6.71 23.58 -2.10
C SER A 77 7.06 22.09 -2.04
N THR A 78 6.10 21.25 -1.65
CA THR A 78 6.26 19.79 -1.61
C THR A 78 6.45 19.23 -3.02
N ARG A 79 5.65 19.68 -3.99
CA ARG A 79 5.78 19.26 -5.39
C ARG A 79 7.16 19.58 -5.95
N ALA A 80 7.65 20.81 -5.74
CA ALA A 80 8.97 21.22 -6.20
C ALA A 80 10.09 20.40 -5.55
N GLN A 81 9.98 20.06 -4.26
CA GLN A 81 10.98 19.22 -3.58
C GLN A 81 10.91 17.76 -4.04
N LEU A 82 9.71 17.20 -4.23
CA LEU A 82 9.52 15.84 -4.68
C LEU A 82 10.15 15.60 -6.06
N GLN A 83 9.95 16.52 -7.01
CA GLN A 83 10.57 16.44 -8.34
C GLN A 83 12.10 16.39 -8.28
N ARG A 84 12.72 17.19 -7.39
CA ARG A 84 14.18 17.17 -7.19
C ARG A 84 14.66 15.85 -6.59
N LEU A 85 13.94 15.33 -5.60
CA LEU A 85 14.31 14.07 -4.92
C LEU A 85 14.20 12.87 -5.85
N ILE A 86 13.16 12.81 -6.69
CA ILE A 86 13.00 11.76 -7.70
C ILE A 86 14.17 11.80 -8.69
N HIS A 87 14.46 12.98 -9.26
CA HIS A 87 15.55 13.13 -10.22
C HIS A 87 16.90 12.70 -9.63
N LYS A 88 17.18 13.07 -8.37
CA LYS A 88 18.40 12.66 -7.66
C LYS A 88 18.48 11.15 -7.41
N ALA A 89 17.34 10.51 -7.11
CA ALA A 89 17.29 9.07 -6.87
C ALA A 89 17.48 8.25 -8.15
N GLU A 90 17.09 8.80 -9.30
CA GLU A 90 17.31 8.21 -10.62
C GLU A 90 18.78 8.34 -11.06
N SER A 91 19.39 9.51 -10.88
CA SER A 91 20.79 9.73 -11.27
C SER A 91 21.81 8.95 -10.42
N GLY A 92 21.46 8.62 -9.17
CA GLY A 92 22.35 7.88 -8.26
C GLY A 92 22.32 6.35 -8.41
N LYS A 93 21.58 5.80 -9.38
CA LYS A 93 21.50 4.35 -9.64
C LYS A 93 22.35 3.89 -10.82
N GLU A 94 22.98 4.81 -11.56
CA GLU A 94 23.81 4.52 -12.73
C GLU A 94 25.31 4.36 -12.41
N ASP A 95 25.70 4.55 -11.14
CA ASP A 95 27.05 4.29 -10.59
C ASP A 95 27.08 3.00 -9.75
#